data_AF-A0A7V9TDP1-F1
#
_entry.id   AF-A0A7V9TDP1-F1
#
_cell.length_a   1.000
_cell.length_b   1.000
_cell.length_c   1.000
_cell.angle_alpha   90.00
_cell.angle_beta   90.00
_cell.angle_gamma   90.00
#
_symmetry.space_group_name_H-M   'P 1'
#
loop_
_entity.id
_entity.type
_entity.pdbx_description
1 polymer ?
#
loop_
_entity_poly.entity_id
_entity_poly.type
_entity_poly.pdbx_seq_one_letter_code
_entity_poly.pdbx_strand_id
1 'polypeptide(L)'
;MKSKFFIHTFSYVALTVLLTLSLTVPARAQEEGVPVVIDEVIAQVNDQAITLSMLKAEMREAAGALKERGGMTEQQAADEVAKNQPRIIANLISEQLVLQKGKEIPRLTEDVEAEVNREMLRIMKSQGFKTLEEMEAAMAAAKLVPADIRQTFRSQFMRQAVMQREVDAKIYFGLRQ
;
A
#
# COMPACT_ATOMS: atom_id res chain seq x y z
N MET A 1 -68.57 -19.34 48.59
CA MET A 1 -67.10 -19.13 48.65
C MET A 1 -66.41 -19.71 47.40
N LYS A 2 -66.38 -19.01 46.26
CA LYS A 2 -65.76 -19.53 45.00
C LYS A 2 -65.08 -18.45 44.12
N SER A 3 -64.70 -17.28 44.63
CA SER A 3 -64.14 -16.21 43.78
C SER A 3 -62.69 -15.79 44.06
N LYS A 4 -61.99 -16.41 45.03
CA LYS A 4 -60.59 -16.04 45.34
C LYS A 4 -59.53 -17.00 44.76
N PHE A 5 -59.93 -18.19 44.33
CA PHE A 5 -59.00 -19.19 43.78
C PHE A 5 -58.67 -18.97 42.28
N PHE A 6 -59.56 -18.32 41.53
CA PHE A 6 -59.41 -18.14 40.09
C PHE A 6 -58.51 -16.95 39.70
N ILE A 7 -58.34 -15.98 40.62
CA ILE A 7 -57.58 -14.74 40.38
C ILE A 7 -56.07 -15.00 40.55
N HIS A 8 -55.67 -15.87 41.47
CA HIS A 8 -54.25 -16.22 41.67
C HIS A 8 -53.70 -17.13 40.56
N THR A 9 -54.48 -18.09 40.06
CA THR A 9 -54.04 -18.94 38.95
C THR A 9 -53.87 -18.13 37.65
N PHE A 10 -54.70 -17.12 37.42
CA PHE A 10 -54.55 -16.21 36.27
C PHE A 10 -53.31 -15.30 36.40
N SER A 11 -52.96 -14.87 37.62
CA SER A 11 -51.76 -14.06 37.89
C SER A 11 -50.46 -14.84 37.64
N TYR A 12 -50.39 -16.12 38.05
CA TYR A 12 -49.22 -16.97 37.79
C TYR A 12 -49.07 -17.37 36.31
N VAL A 13 -50.19 -17.52 35.59
CA VAL A 13 -50.17 -17.77 34.13
C VAL A 13 -49.74 -16.51 33.36
N ALA A 14 -50.14 -15.32 33.80
CA ALA A 14 -49.66 -14.07 33.21
C ALA A 14 -48.16 -13.82 33.48
N LEU A 15 -47.67 -14.18 34.67
CA LEU A 15 -46.25 -14.03 35.05
C LEU A 15 -45.33 -15.01 34.29
N THR A 16 -45.82 -16.22 33.98
CA THR A 16 -45.05 -17.23 33.22
C THR A 16 -45.03 -16.95 31.71
N VAL A 17 -46.06 -16.31 31.17
CA VAL A 17 -46.08 -15.81 29.78
C VAL A 17 -45.18 -14.58 29.61
N LEU A 18 -45.07 -13.72 30.63
CA LEU A 18 -44.17 -12.55 30.58
C LEU A 18 -42.67 -12.95 30.67
N LEU A 19 -42.37 -14.01 31.42
CA LEU A 19 -40.99 -14.51 31.57
C LEU A 19 -40.51 -15.28 30.33
N THR A 20 -41.42 -15.91 29.58
CA THR A 20 -41.09 -16.66 28.35
C THR A 20 -40.95 -15.76 27.11
N LEU A 21 -41.52 -14.55 27.13
CA LEU A 21 -41.37 -13.58 26.03
C LEU A 21 -40.04 -12.80 26.06
N SER A 22 -39.27 -12.89 27.15
CA SER A 22 -38.00 -12.17 27.31
C SER A 22 -36.76 -12.94 26.79
N LEU A 23 -36.93 -14.14 26.23
CA LEU A 23 -35.83 -15.02 25.79
C LEU A 23 -35.70 -15.18 24.27
N THR A 24 -36.57 -14.57 23.47
CA THR A 24 -36.41 -14.53 22.01
C THR A 24 -35.73 -13.24 21.59
N VAL A 25 -34.49 -13.05 22.03
CA VAL A 25 -33.58 -12.13 21.35
C VAL A 25 -33.15 -12.85 20.08
N PRO A 26 -33.52 -12.39 18.86
CA PRO A 26 -32.83 -12.87 17.68
C PRO A 26 -31.38 -12.44 17.86
N ALA A 27 -30.51 -13.42 18.15
CA ALA A 27 -29.09 -13.27 17.98
C ALA A 27 -28.86 -12.96 16.51
N ARG A 28 -28.95 -11.68 16.16
CA ARG A 28 -28.37 -11.16 14.93
C ARG A 28 -26.89 -11.29 15.18
N ALA A 29 -26.36 -12.42 14.76
CA ALA A 29 -24.94 -12.62 14.57
C ALA A 29 -24.40 -11.34 13.91
N GLN A 30 -23.51 -10.67 14.63
CA GLN A 30 -22.56 -9.75 14.05
C GLN A 30 -21.67 -10.58 13.12
N GLU A 31 -22.16 -10.91 11.93
CA GLU A 31 -21.28 -11.03 10.77
C GLU A 31 -21.08 -9.61 10.25
N GLU A 32 -20.35 -8.81 11.04
CA GLU A 32 -19.44 -7.86 10.45
C GLU A 32 -18.40 -8.69 9.71
N GLY A 33 -18.76 -9.12 8.51
CA GLY A 33 -17.78 -9.52 7.52
C GLY A 33 -16.89 -8.31 7.34
N VAL A 34 -15.77 -8.28 8.05
CA VAL A 34 -14.65 -7.38 7.79
C VAL A 34 -14.52 -7.37 6.28
N PRO A 35 -14.72 -6.24 5.59
CA PRO A 35 -14.68 -6.23 4.14
C PRO A 35 -13.32 -6.79 3.73
N VAL A 36 -13.29 -8.01 3.20
CA VAL A 36 -12.08 -8.61 2.69
C VAL A 36 -11.76 -7.79 1.45
N VAL A 37 -10.86 -6.82 1.60
CA VAL A 37 -10.35 -6.03 0.48
C VAL A 37 -9.47 -6.98 -0.33
N ILE A 38 -10.10 -7.69 -1.26
CA ILE A 38 -9.39 -8.52 -2.23
C ILE A 38 -8.85 -7.58 -3.29
N ASP A 39 -7.53 -7.44 -3.32
CA ASP A 39 -6.84 -6.72 -4.37
C ASP A 39 -6.73 -7.63 -5.60
N GLU A 40 -7.25 -7.17 -6.73
CA GLU A 40 -7.28 -7.95 -7.97
C GLU A 40 -5.88 -8.01 -8.60
N VAL A 41 -5.47 -9.19 -9.05
CA VAL A 41 -4.20 -9.38 -9.77
C VAL A 41 -4.40 -9.12 -11.25
N ILE A 42 -3.70 -8.12 -11.80
CA ILE A 42 -3.80 -7.73 -13.21
C ILE A 42 -2.69 -8.35 -14.07
N ALA A 43 -1.56 -8.72 -13.48
CA ALA A 43 -0.45 -9.39 -14.15
C ALA A 43 0.42 -10.14 -13.15
N GLN A 44 1.10 -11.20 -13.60
CA GLN A 44 2.10 -11.95 -12.82
C GLN A 44 3.46 -11.84 -13.50
N VAL A 45 4.47 -11.44 -12.74
CA VAL A 45 5.87 -11.25 -13.18
C VAL A 45 6.76 -12.17 -12.37
N ASN A 46 7.13 -13.31 -12.95
CA ASN A 46 7.78 -14.42 -12.26
C ASN A 46 6.97 -14.80 -11.00
N ASP A 47 7.55 -14.62 -9.82
CA ASP A 47 6.92 -14.97 -8.54
C ASP A 47 6.13 -13.82 -7.88
N GLN A 48 6.02 -12.64 -8.53
CA GLN A 48 5.35 -11.46 -7.96
C GLN A 48 4.13 -11.04 -8.78
N ALA A 49 3.05 -10.72 -8.09
CA ALA A 49 1.81 -10.25 -8.70
C ALA A 49 1.77 -8.72 -8.73
N ILE A 50 1.40 -8.15 -9.86
CA ILE A 50 1.01 -6.74 -9.99
C ILE A 50 -0.48 -6.66 -9.74
N THR A 51 -0.88 -5.81 -8.81
CA THR A 51 -2.29 -5.68 -8.41
C THR A 51 -2.94 -4.41 -8.94
N LEU A 52 -4.26 -4.36 -8.90
CA LEU A 52 -5.06 -3.22 -9.30
C LEU A 52 -4.77 -1.99 -8.43
N SER A 53 -4.52 -2.18 -7.13
CA SER A 53 -4.17 -1.07 -6.23
C SER A 53 -2.84 -0.43 -6.59
N MET A 54 -1.84 -1.23 -7.00
CA MET A 54 -0.56 -0.72 -7.49
C MET A 54 -0.75 0.11 -8.76
N LEU A 55 -1.51 -0.39 -9.73
CA LEU A 55 -1.79 0.34 -10.96
C LEU A 55 -2.54 1.65 -10.68
N LYS A 56 -3.55 1.63 -9.81
CA LYS A 56 -4.29 2.85 -9.43
C LYS A 56 -3.41 3.87 -8.72
N ALA A 57 -2.46 3.43 -7.89
CA ALA A 57 -1.51 4.30 -7.23
C ALA A 57 -0.60 4.99 -8.26
N GLU A 58 -0.01 4.21 -9.18
CA GLU A 58 0.86 4.72 -10.24
C GLU A 58 0.11 5.67 -11.19
N MET A 59 -1.13 5.35 -11.55
CA MET A 59 -1.98 6.23 -12.35
C MET A 59 -2.27 7.56 -11.64
N ARG A 60 -2.49 7.53 -10.32
CA ARG A 60 -2.71 8.75 -9.53
C ARG A 60 -1.45 9.62 -9.50
N GLU A 61 -0.28 9.02 -9.31
CA GLU A 61 1.00 9.72 -9.33
C GLU A 61 1.28 10.33 -10.71
N ALA A 62 1.09 9.56 -11.78
CA ALA A 62 1.22 10.05 -13.15
C ALA A 62 0.27 11.21 -13.46
N ALA A 63 -0.98 11.14 -12.98
CA ALA A 63 -1.96 12.22 -13.15
C ALA A 63 -1.54 13.47 -12.37
N GLY A 64 -1.04 13.31 -11.13
CA GLY A 64 -0.47 14.40 -10.32
C GLY A 64 0.68 15.09 -11.04
N ALA A 65 1.63 14.32 -11.57
CA ALA A 65 2.77 14.86 -12.32
C ALA A 65 2.36 15.63 -13.58
N LEU A 66 1.31 15.18 -14.30
CA LEU A 66 0.77 15.90 -15.47
C LEU A 66 0.06 17.19 -15.08
N LYS A 67 -0.65 17.22 -13.95
CA LYS A 67 -1.25 18.45 -13.40
C LYS A 67 -0.18 19.48 -13.05
N GLU A 68 0.89 19.05 -12.37
CA GLU A 68 1.97 19.94 -11.94
C GLU A 68 2.82 20.45 -13.10
N ARG A 69 3.15 19.61 -14.08
CA ARG A 69 4.05 19.98 -15.20
C ARG A 69 3.33 20.61 -16.37
N GLY A 70 2.12 20.15 -16.67
CA GLY A 70 1.37 20.50 -17.87
C GLY A 70 0.23 21.50 -17.65
N GLY A 71 -0.09 21.84 -16.39
CA GLY A 71 -1.23 22.72 -16.08
C GLY A 71 -2.58 22.16 -16.52
N MET A 72 -2.66 20.84 -16.74
CA MET A 72 -3.87 20.16 -17.20
C MET A 72 -4.94 20.15 -16.11
N THR A 73 -6.21 20.18 -16.53
CA THR A 73 -7.31 19.94 -15.61
C THR A 73 -7.30 18.49 -15.13
N GLU A 74 -7.91 18.22 -13.97
CA GLU A 74 -7.92 16.87 -13.37
C GLU A 74 -8.49 15.81 -14.31
N GLN A 75 -9.56 16.17 -15.04
CA GLN A 75 -10.21 15.27 -15.98
C GLN A 75 -9.33 14.98 -17.20
N GLN A 76 -8.65 16.00 -17.73
CA GLN A 76 -7.71 15.81 -18.84
C GLN A 76 -6.51 14.95 -18.45
N ALA A 77 -5.97 15.14 -17.24
CA ALA A 77 -4.88 14.32 -16.73
C ALA A 77 -5.30 12.85 -16.54
N ALA A 78 -6.50 12.63 -15.98
CA ALA A 78 -7.05 11.28 -15.81
C ALA A 78 -7.26 10.56 -17.16
N ASP A 79 -7.82 11.25 -18.15
CA ASP A 79 -8.04 10.69 -19.48
C ASP A 79 -6.73 10.35 -20.19
N GLU A 80 -5.72 11.22 -20.07
CA GLU A 80 -4.40 11.00 -20.66
C GLU A 80 -3.67 9.82 -19.99
N VAL A 81 -3.76 9.71 -18.68
CA VAL A 81 -3.20 8.57 -17.93
C VAL A 81 -3.93 7.27 -18.28
N ALA A 82 -5.25 7.31 -18.44
CA ALA A 82 -6.05 6.15 -18.84
C ALA A 82 -5.66 5.65 -20.24
N LYS A 83 -5.45 6.55 -21.21
CA LYS A 83 -4.93 6.18 -22.55
C LYS A 83 -3.55 5.54 -22.48
N ASN A 84 -2.72 6.01 -21.56
CA ASN A 84 -1.37 5.52 -21.35
C ASN A 84 -1.29 4.34 -20.36
N GLN A 85 -2.42 3.79 -19.92
CA GLN A 85 -2.48 2.67 -18.97
C GLN A 85 -1.65 1.46 -19.41
N PRO A 86 -1.66 1.01 -20.69
CA PRO A 86 -0.81 -0.11 -21.12
C PRO A 86 0.68 0.16 -20.93
N ARG A 87 1.11 1.41 -21.17
CA ARG A 87 2.50 1.84 -20.93
C ARG A 87 2.83 1.82 -19.44
N ILE A 88 1.90 2.24 -18.59
CA ILE A 88 2.08 2.23 -17.13
C ILE A 88 2.24 0.79 -16.64
N ILE A 89 1.41 -0.14 -17.10
CA ILE A 89 1.54 -1.57 -16.77
C ILE A 89 2.90 -2.12 -17.24
N ALA A 90 3.31 -1.81 -18.46
CA ALA A 90 4.62 -2.22 -18.98
C ALA A 90 5.79 -1.65 -18.13
N ASN A 91 5.68 -0.41 -17.65
CA ASN A 91 6.65 0.19 -16.75
C ASN A 91 6.69 -0.53 -15.40
N LEU A 92 5.53 -0.84 -14.80
CA LEU A 92 5.45 -1.60 -13.56
C LEU A 92 6.07 -3.00 -13.69
N ILE A 93 5.80 -3.69 -14.79
CA ILE A 93 6.44 -4.99 -15.11
C ILE A 93 7.96 -4.82 -15.20
N SER A 94 8.42 -3.82 -15.94
CA SER A 94 9.85 -3.57 -16.15
C SER A 94 10.56 -3.25 -14.84
N GLU A 95 9.95 -2.41 -14.00
CA GLU A 95 10.44 -2.10 -12.67
C GLU A 95 10.54 -3.36 -11.80
N GLN A 96 9.49 -4.18 -11.82
CA GLN A 96 9.46 -5.42 -11.05
C GLN A 96 10.57 -6.39 -11.48
N LEU A 97 10.84 -6.50 -12.78
CA LEU A 97 11.94 -7.29 -13.33
C LEU A 97 13.30 -6.74 -12.92
N VAL A 98 13.49 -5.43 -12.94
CA VAL A 98 14.76 -4.80 -12.51
C VAL A 98 15.01 -5.04 -11.02
N LEU A 99 13.99 -4.91 -10.19
CA LEU A 99 14.11 -5.18 -8.75
C LEU A 99 14.41 -6.65 -8.46
N GLN A 100 13.78 -7.57 -9.19
CA GLN A 100 14.11 -9.00 -9.11
C GLN A 100 15.55 -9.25 -9.53
N LYS A 101 15.99 -8.67 -10.65
CA LYS A 101 17.37 -8.78 -11.12
C LYS A 101 18.37 -8.28 -10.09
N GLY A 102 18.06 -7.18 -9.43
CA GLY A 102 18.91 -6.63 -8.38
C GLY A 102 19.10 -7.55 -7.17
N LYS A 103 18.08 -8.36 -6.84
CA LYS A 103 18.16 -9.38 -5.78
C LYS A 103 18.99 -10.59 -6.18
N GLU A 104 19.05 -10.93 -7.47
CA GLU A 104 19.88 -12.03 -7.98
C GLU A 104 21.37 -11.69 -7.96
N ILE A 105 21.72 -10.40 -8.03
CA ILE A 105 23.10 -9.96 -8.12
C ILE A 105 23.74 -10.00 -6.72
N PRO A 106 24.84 -10.76 -6.52
CA PRO A 106 25.48 -10.85 -5.21
C PRO A 106 25.96 -9.49 -4.70
N ARG A 107 25.74 -9.24 -3.40
CA ARG A 107 26.11 -8.03 -2.64
C ARG A 107 25.46 -6.71 -3.08
N LEU A 108 24.71 -6.68 -4.19
CA LEU A 108 24.09 -5.45 -4.66
C LEU A 108 23.07 -4.90 -3.66
N THR A 109 22.35 -5.77 -2.97
CA THR A 109 21.39 -5.36 -1.93
C THR A 109 22.10 -4.65 -0.77
N GLU A 110 23.27 -5.13 -0.34
CA GLU A 110 24.06 -4.50 0.73
C GLU A 110 24.56 -3.11 0.33
N ASP A 111 25.06 -2.99 -0.91
CA ASP A 111 25.53 -1.72 -1.47
C ASP A 111 24.39 -0.69 -1.55
N VAL A 112 23.19 -1.12 -1.95
CA VAL A 112 21.98 -0.29 -1.99
C VAL A 112 21.56 0.16 -0.60
N GLU A 113 21.53 -0.72 0.41
CA GLU A 113 21.22 -0.31 1.79
C GLU A 113 22.21 0.74 2.31
N ALA A 114 23.50 0.59 1.98
CA ALA A 114 24.52 1.56 2.36
C ALA A 114 24.27 2.93 1.69
N GLU A 115 23.81 2.96 0.43
CA GLU A 115 23.44 4.21 -0.25
C GLU A 115 22.17 4.85 0.34
N VAL A 116 21.15 4.05 0.64
CA VAL A 116 19.93 4.54 1.34
C VAL A 116 20.33 5.23 2.65
N ASN A 117 21.19 4.60 3.45
CA ASN A 117 21.66 5.18 4.71
C ASN A 117 22.44 6.49 4.49
N ARG A 118 23.31 6.55 3.46
CA ARG A 118 24.03 7.78 3.08
C ARG A 118 23.07 8.89 2.68
N GLU A 119 22.03 8.57 1.91
CA GLU A 119 21.02 9.54 1.47
C GLU A 119 20.25 10.10 2.66
N MET A 120 19.74 9.24 3.55
CA MET A 120 19.02 9.69 4.74
C MET A 120 19.89 10.59 5.62
N LEU A 121 21.17 10.26 5.81
CA LEU A 121 22.11 11.11 6.55
C LEU A 121 22.37 12.44 5.83
N ARG A 122 22.40 12.46 4.50
CA ARG A 122 22.55 13.70 3.72
C ARG A 122 21.32 14.58 3.87
N ILE A 123 20.12 14.02 3.77
CA ILE A 123 18.85 14.73 3.97
C ILE A 123 18.79 15.30 5.38
N MET A 124 19.09 14.49 6.40
CA MET A 124 19.15 14.91 7.80
C MET A 124 20.03 16.15 7.98
N LYS A 125 21.25 16.11 7.45
CA LYS A 125 22.20 17.23 7.51
C LYS A 125 21.72 18.45 6.73
N SER A 126 21.14 18.25 5.54
CA SER A 126 20.65 19.34 4.68
C SER A 126 19.48 20.10 5.30
N GLN A 127 18.63 19.41 6.06
CA GLN A 127 17.49 20.00 6.77
C GLN A 127 17.87 20.50 8.18
N GLY A 128 19.13 20.33 8.59
CA GLY A 128 19.64 20.84 9.86
C GLY A 128 19.25 20.04 11.10
N PHE A 129 18.77 18.80 10.93
CA PHE A 129 18.47 17.92 12.08
C PHE A 129 19.76 17.40 12.72
N LYS A 130 19.76 17.27 14.05
CA LYS A 130 20.93 16.82 14.80
C LYS A 130 20.98 15.30 14.90
N THR A 131 19.81 14.65 14.95
CA THR A 131 19.69 13.20 15.01
C THR A 131 18.70 12.66 13.98
N LEU A 132 18.85 11.38 13.65
CA LEU A 132 17.94 10.69 12.74
C LEU A 132 16.51 10.63 13.32
N GLU A 133 16.41 10.46 14.65
CA GLU A 133 15.15 10.39 15.39
C GLU A 133 14.36 11.71 15.30
N GLU A 134 15.04 12.86 15.38
CA GLU A 134 14.41 14.17 15.21
C GLU A 134 13.83 14.33 13.80
N MET A 135 14.58 13.91 12.78
CA MET A 135 14.11 13.91 11.40
C MET A 135 12.91 12.97 11.22
N GLU A 136 12.95 11.77 11.80
CA GLU A 136 11.85 10.80 11.75
C GLU A 136 10.59 11.31 12.45
N ALA A 137 10.75 11.98 13.60
CA ALA A 137 9.64 12.63 14.30
C ALA A 137 9.04 13.79 13.49
N ALA A 138 9.88 14.60 12.83
CA ALA A 138 9.42 15.67 11.95
C ALA A 138 8.68 15.12 10.72
N MET A 139 9.16 14.03 10.12
CA MET A 139 8.47 13.35 9.02
C MET A 139 7.12 12.78 9.46
N ALA A 140 7.05 12.15 10.64
CA ALA A 140 5.80 11.64 11.20
C ALA A 140 4.79 12.77 11.45
N ALA A 141 5.24 13.94 11.93
CA ALA A 141 4.40 15.13 12.07
C ALA A 141 3.86 15.64 10.72
N ALA A 142 4.64 15.51 9.65
CA ALA A 142 4.22 15.79 8.28
C ALA A 142 3.37 14.67 7.64
N LYS A 143 2.98 13.64 8.41
CA LYS A 143 2.24 12.44 7.95
C LYS A 143 2.99 11.61 6.91
N LEU A 144 4.32 11.69 6.89
CA LEU A 144 5.18 10.87 6.06
C LEU A 144 5.72 9.69 6.89
N VAL A 145 5.64 8.48 6.35
CA VAL A 145 6.17 7.27 7.00
C VAL A 145 7.64 7.09 6.60
N PRO A 146 8.59 7.10 7.55
CA PRO A 146 10.02 6.98 7.22
C PRO A 146 10.36 5.65 6.53
N ALA A 147 9.63 4.58 6.84
CA ALA A 147 9.79 3.27 6.21
C ALA A 147 9.46 3.31 4.70
N ASP A 148 8.39 4.02 4.32
CA ASP A 148 7.97 4.14 2.92
C ASP A 148 8.96 4.97 2.10
N ILE A 149 9.52 6.02 2.69
CA ILE A 149 10.57 6.83 2.06
C ILE A 149 11.83 5.99 1.83
N ARG A 150 12.27 5.23 2.86
CA ARG A 150 13.42 4.33 2.72
C ARG A 150 13.17 3.25 1.66
N GLN A 151 11.95 2.71 1.60
CA GLN A 151 11.56 1.76 0.58
C GLN A 151 11.61 2.37 -0.83
N THR A 152 11.17 3.62 -0.96
CA THR A 152 11.25 4.37 -2.23
C THR A 152 12.71 4.55 -2.66
N PHE A 153 13.59 4.98 -1.76
CA PHE A 153 15.03 5.10 -2.07
C PHE A 153 15.67 3.76 -2.40
N ARG A 154 15.30 2.70 -1.69
CA ARG A 154 15.79 1.34 -1.97
C ARG A 154 15.43 0.93 -3.40
N SER A 155 14.19 1.13 -3.83
CA SER A 155 13.78 0.81 -5.21
C SER A 155 14.52 1.67 -6.25
N GLN A 156 14.69 2.97 -5.98
CA GLN A 156 15.40 3.88 -6.87
C GLN A 156 16.88 3.52 -7.04
N PHE A 157 17.61 3.34 -5.93
CA PHE A 157 19.03 2.99 -5.96
C PHE A 157 19.26 1.58 -6.50
N MET A 158 18.38 0.62 -6.19
CA MET A 158 18.44 -0.71 -6.79
C MET A 158 18.33 -0.64 -8.31
N ARG A 159 17.36 0.13 -8.83
CA ARG A 159 17.20 0.34 -10.26
C ARG A 159 18.46 0.93 -10.90
N GLN A 160 19.00 1.98 -10.30
CA GLN A 160 20.21 2.63 -10.79
C GLN A 160 21.42 1.69 -10.80
N ALA A 161 21.61 0.94 -9.71
CA ALA A 161 22.74 0.03 -9.56
C ALA A 161 22.67 -1.16 -10.54
N VAL A 162 21.46 -1.70 -10.78
CA VAL A 162 21.25 -2.73 -11.80
C VAL A 162 21.56 -2.19 -13.19
N MET A 163 21.09 -0.99 -13.54
CA MET A 163 21.37 -0.40 -14.85
C MET A 163 22.87 -0.18 -15.05
N GLN A 164 23.58 0.36 -14.05
CA GLN A 164 25.03 0.55 -14.13
C GLN A 164 25.78 -0.77 -14.33
N ARG A 165 25.37 -1.83 -13.63
CA ARG A 165 26.07 -3.11 -13.68
C ARG A 165 25.74 -3.94 -14.91
N GLU A 166 24.49 -3.94 -15.35
CA GLU A 166 24.03 -4.81 -16.44
C GLU A 166 23.99 -4.14 -17.81
N VAL A 167 23.81 -2.82 -17.86
CA VAL A 167 23.72 -2.05 -19.10
C VAL A 167 25.04 -1.34 -19.36
N ASP A 168 25.49 -0.46 -18.45
CA ASP A 168 26.69 0.36 -18.69
C ASP A 168 27.94 -0.50 -18.85
N ALA A 169 28.08 -1.57 -18.05
CA ALA A 169 29.19 -2.51 -18.21
C ALA A 169 29.20 -3.16 -19.60
N LYS A 170 28.04 -3.63 -20.10
CA LYS A 170 27.95 -4.28 -21.41
C LYS A 170 28.23 -3.30 -22.55
N ILE A 171 27.74 -2.06 -22.44
CA ILE A 171 28.03 -1.01 -23.43
C ILE A 171 29.52 -0.70 -23.44
N TYR A 172 30.13 -0.49 -22.27
CA TYR A 172 31.55 -0.13 -22.17
C TYR A 172 32.48 -1.22 -22.70
N PHE A 173 32.21 -2.49 -22.37
CA PHE A 173 33.02 -3.62 -22.85
C PHE A 173 32.69 -4.01 -24.31
N GLY A 174 31.45 -3.81 -24.75
CA GLY A 174 31.02 -4.10 -26.12
C GLY A 174 31.53 -3.08 -27.16
N LEU A 175 31.72 -1.81 -26.77
CA LEU A 175 32.29 -0.77 -27.63
C LEU A 175 33.82 -0.85 -27.79
N ARG A 176 34.49 -1.72 -27.02
CA ARG A 176 35.95 -1.90 -27.04
C ARG A 176 36.41 -3.14 -27.82
N GLN A 177 35.49 -3.85 -28.49
CA GLN A 177 35.80 -4.94 -29.42
C GLN A 177 35.71 -4.48 -30.87
#